data_AF-A0A2V5JTB8-F1
#
_entry.id   AF-A0A2V5JTB8-F1
#
_cell.length_a   1.000
_cell.length_b   1.000
_cell.length_c   1.000
_cell.angle_alpha   90.00
_cell.angle_beta   90.00
_cell.angle_gamma   90.00
#
_symmetry.space_group_name_H-M   'P 1'
#
loop_
_entity.id
_entity.type
_entity.pdbx_description
1 polymer ?
#
loop_
_entity_poly.entity_id
_entity_poly.type
_entity_poly.pdbx_seq_one_letter_code
_entity_poly.pdbx_strand_id
1 'polypeptide(L)'
;MLQIGAFDGHACDPLLEILQDENVSAILMEPQKIPYERLVERYATNPRISLINAAVAERDGVVKLYVPDSSASPMASLIAQHHRRFGSGAKEVRELEVPSVSVSSLVKLFDGERLHLLQVDTEGMDYQILKWFFDAGVEPDVLNFESLHLSRTERLASRQLLNASGYWW
;
A
#
# COMPACT_ATOMS: atom_id res chain seq x y z
N MET A 1 -0.64 12.85 3.05
CA MET A 1 0.17 11.62 2.88
C MET A 1 -0.75 10.48 2.45
N LEU A 2 -0.21 9.45 1.81
CA LEU A 2 -0.93 8.21 1.50
C LEU A 2 -0.08 7.01 1.90
N GLN A 3 -0.68 6.08 2.64
CA GLN A 3 -0.09 4.79 2.99
C GLN A 3 -0.96 3.67 2.44
N ILE A 4 -0.36 2.84 1.59
CA ILE A 4 -0.98 1.66 1.00
C ILE A 4 -0.37 0.42 1.64
N GLY A 5 -1.21 -0.41 2.27
CA GLY A 5 -0.76 -1.55 3.06
C GLY A 5 -0.40 -1.13 4.49
N ALA A 6 -1.32 -0.44 5.17
CA ALA A 6 -1.10 0.05 6.53
C ALA A 6 -1.20 -1.05 7.60
N PHE A 7 -1.72 -2.24 7.26
CA PHE A 7 -2.02 -3.31 8.20
C PHE A 7 -2.80 -2.79 9.41
N ASP A 8 -2.28 -2.92 10.63
CA ASP A 8 -2.93 -2.46 11.86
C ASP A 8 -2.46 -1.06 12.32
N GLY A 9 -1.63 -0.39 11.51
CA GLY A 9 -1.06 0.93 11.81
C GLY A 9 -0.10 0.91 13.00
N HIS A 10 0.51 -0.24 13.31
CA HIS A 10 1.44 -0.39 14.42
C HIS A 10 2.62 -1.29 14.11
N ALA A 11 2.33 -2.52 13.70
CA ALA A 11 3.32 -3.55 13.54
C ALA A 11 4.24 -3.17 12.39
N CYS A 12 5.48 -2.79 12.71
CA CYS A 12 6.49 -2.33 11.75
C CYS A 12 6.03 -1.16 10.87
N ASP A 13 5.12 -0.32 11.35
CA ASP A 13 4.64 0.83 10.57
C ASP A 13 5.71 1.95 10.55
N PRO A 14 6.32 2.25 9.39
CA PRO A 14 7.37 3.26 9.30
C PRO A 14 6.84 4.68 9.47
N LEU A 15 5.52 4.89 9.40
CA LEU A 15 4.90 6.20 9.52
C LEU A 15 4.33 6.48 10.92
N LEU A 16 4.50 5.56 11.88
CA LEU A 16 3.89 5.68 13.20
C LEU A 16 4.19 7.02 13.90
N GLU A 17 5.44 7.49 13.81
CA GLU A 17 5.89 8.75 14.43
C GLU A 17 5.34 9.98 13.70
N ILE A 18 5.43 10.02 12.37
CA ILE A 18 4.98 11.18 11.57
C ILE A 18 3.46 11.35 11.62
N LEU A 19 2.71 10.27 11.78
CA LEU A 19 1.24 10.31 11.94
C LEU A 19 0.79 10.92 13.28
N GLN A 20 1.70 11.14 14.24
CA GLN A 20 1.40 11.89 15.46
C GLN A 20 1.46 13.41 15.26
N ASP A 21 2.09 13.89 14.18
CA ASP A 21 2.20 15.33 13.92
C ASP A 21 0.82 15.92 13.56
N GLU A 22 0.42 16.99 14.23
CA GLU A 22 -0.88 17.64 14.01
C GLU A 22 -0.98 18.36 12.67
N ASN A 23 0.14 18.61 12.00
CA ASN A 23 0.20 19.20 10.66
C ASN A 23 0.10 18.14 9.55
N VAL A 24 0.03 16.87 9.92
CA VAL A 24 -0.03 15.75 8.97
C VAL A 24 -1.46 15.26 8.82
N SER A 25 -1.93 15.27 7.58
CA SER A 25 -3.14 14.58 7.14
C SER A 25 -2.77 13.37 6.27
N ALA A 26 -3.46 12.26 6.47
CA ALA A 26 -3.12 11.00 5.82
C ALA A 26 -4.36 10.21 5.38
N ILE A 27 -4.21 9.48 4.27
CA ILE A 27 -5.11 8.40 3.90
C ILE A 27 -4.36 7.09 4.16
N LEU A 28 -4.94 6.20 4.96
CA LEU A 28 -4.37 4.88 5.27
C LEU A 28 -5.27 3.79 4.68
N MET A 29 -4.66 2.84 3.99
CA MET A 29 -5.38 1.78 3.28
C MET A 29 -4.93 0.40 3.73
N GLU A 30 -5.90 -0.45 4.06
CA GLU A 30 -5.67 -1.86 4.39
C GLU A 30 -6.82 -2.72 3.84
N PRO A 31 -6.55 -3.70 2.95
CA PRO A 31 -7.60 -4.55 2.38
C PRO A 31 -8.16 -5.61 3.36
N GLN A 32 -7.35 -6.11 4.29
CA GLN A 32 -7.80 -7.17 5.20
C GLN A 32 -8.67 -6.60 6.31
N LYS A 33 -9.88 -7.14 6.46
CA LYS A 33 -10.88 -6.64 7.41
C LYS A 33 -10.39 -6.59 8.86
N ILE A 34 -9.73 -7.65 9.35
CA ILE A 34 -9.28 -7.75 10.74
C ILE A 34 -8.25 -6.66 11.11
N PRO A 35 -7.13 -6.49 10.38
CA PRO A 35 -6.18 -5.42 10.69
C PRO A 35 -6.77 -4.04 10.39
N TYR A 36 -7.63 -3.89 9.37
CA TYR A 36 -8.36 -2.65 9.15
C TYR A 36 -9.24 -2.22 10.35
N GLU A 37 -9.93 -3.15 11.00
CA GLU A 37 -10.71 -2.84 12.20
C GLU A 37 -9.82 -2.30 13.34
N ARG A 38 -8.60 -2.84 13.51
CA ARG A 38 -7.61 -2.31 14.47
C ARG A 38 -7.08 -0.93 14.06
N LEU A 39 -6.88 -0.71 12.76
CA LEU A 39 -6.51 0.58 12.21
C LEU A 39 -7.58 1.63 12.51
N VAL A 40 -8.87 1.26 12.39
CA VAL A 40 -10.01 2.10 12.79
C VAL A 40 -9.98 2.38 14.29
N GLU A 41 -9.86 1.37 15.14
CA GLU A 41 -9.79 1.56 16.60
C GLU A 41 -8.70 2.55 17.01
N ARG A 42 -7.57 2.54 16.29
CA ARG A 42 -6.43 3.42 16.54
C ARG A 42 -6.66 4.88 16.12
N TYR A 43 -7.27 5.09 14.96
CA TYR A 43 -7.32 6.42 14.32
C TYR A 43 -8.72 7.03 14.20
N ALA A 44 -9.79 6.35 14.65
CA ALA A 44 -11.18 6.79 14.49
C ALA A 44 -11.48 8.20 15.03
N THR A 45 -10.73 8.67 16.02
CA THR A 45 -10.91 9.99 16.62
C THR A 45 -10.03 11.07 16.00
N ASN A 46 -9.13 10.72 15.08
CA ASN A 46 -8.24 11.68 14.42
C ASN A 46 -8.87 12.19 13.11
N PRO A 47 -9.39 13.43 13.07
CA PRO A 47 -10.09 13.95 11.89
C PRO A 47 -9.17 14.19 10.69
N ARG A 48 -7.84 14.14 10.87
CA ARG A 48 -6.84 14.30 9.81
C ARG A 48 -6.53 12.98 9.09
N ILE A 49 -7.01 11.85 9.62
CA ILE A 49 -6.74 10.53 9.09
C ILE A 49 -8.02 9.97 8.48
N SER A 50 -7.96 9.69 7.18
CA SER A 50 -9.00 8.95 6.46
C SER A 50 -8.58 7.50 6.29
N LEU A 51 -9.51 6.58 6.52
CA LEU A 51 -9.25 5.14 6.46
C LEU A 51 -10.06 4.51 5.32
N ILE A 52 -9.43 3.64 4.54
CA ILE A 52 -10.08 2.94 3.41
C ILE A 52 -9.81 1.44 3.50
N ASN A 53 -10.86 0.64 3.58
CA ASN A 53 -10.76 -0.83 3.52
C ASN A 53 -10.82 -1.33 2.08
N ALA A 54 -9.71 -1.16 1.35
CA ALA A 54 -9.59 -1.61 -0.03
C ALA A 54 -8.13 -1.90 -0.41
N ALA A 55 -7.94 -2.80 -1.37
CA ALA A 55 -6.66 -2.99 -2.03
C ALA A 55 -6.50 -1.95 -3.15
N VAL A 56 -5.27 -1.53 -3.44
CA VAL A 56 -4.98 -0.77 -4.66
C VAL A 56 -4.75 -1.75 -5.81
N ALA A 57 -5.51 -1.60 -6.88
CA ALA A 57 -5.48 -2.48 -8.05
C ALA A 57 -5.63 -1.69 -9.35
N GLU A 58 -5.60 -2.38 -10.49
CA GLU A 58 -5.74 -1.73 -11.81
C GLU A 58 -7.08 -0.98 -11.95
N ARG A 59 -8.14 -1.51 -11.32
CA ARG A 59 -9.52 -1.00 -11.47
C ARG A 59 -10.28 -1.07 -10.15
N ASP A 60 -11.27 -0.19 -10.03
CA ASP A 60 -12.25 -0.23 -8.94
C ASP A 60 -13.10 -1.51 -9.05
N GLY A 61 -13.44 -2.11 -7.91
CA GLY A 61 -14.27 -3.32 -7.89
C GLY A 61 -13.93 -4.25 -6.73
N VAL A 62 -13.73 -5.52 -7.07
CA VAL A 62 -13.38 -6.59 -6.13
C VAL A 62 -12.23 -7.39 -6.72
N VAL A 63 -11.21 -7.67 -5.91
CA VAL A 63 -10.05 -8.48 -6.29
C VAL A 63 -9.84 -9.60 -5.29
N LYS A 64 -9.08 -10.62 -5.73
CA LYS A 64 -8.63 -11.68 -4.84
C LYS A 64 -7.38 -11.26 -4.09
N LEU A 65 -7.40 -11.43 -2.78
CA LEU A 65 -6.27 -11.29 -1.87
C LEU A 65 -5.88 -12.67 -1.34
N TYR A 66 -4.59 -12.94 -1.32
CA TYR A 66 -4.02 -14.20 -0.87
C TYR A 66 -3.34 -13.99 0.48
N VAL A 67 -3.87 -14.64 1.53
CA VAL A 67 -3.43 -14.46 2.91
C VAL A 67 -2.77 -15.76 3.42
N PRO A 68 -1.46 -15.77 3.68
CA PRO A 68 -0.76 -16.96 4.19
C PRO A 68 -1.00 -17.18 5.69
N ASP A 69 -1.03 -18.46 6.09
CA ASP A 69 -0.97 -19.01 7.47
C ASP A 69 -2.08 -18.62 8.47
N SER A 70 -2.89 -17.60 8.21
CA SER A 70 -3.86 -17.07 9.18
C SER A 70 -5.10 -16.44 8.53
N SER A 71 -5.98 -15.85 9.34
CA SER A 71 -7.08 -14.99 8.86
C SER A 71 -6.64 -13.56 8.52
N ALA A 72 -5.45 -13.15 8.94
CA ALA A 72 -4.84 -11.87 8.63
C ALA A 72 -3.32 -11.94 8.78
N SER A 73 -2.60 -11.47 7.77
CA SER A 73 -1.14 -11.58 7.68
C SER A 73 -0.56 -10.30 7.11
N PRO A 74 0.58 -9.80 7.63
CA PRO A 74 1.31 -8.72 6.99
C PRO A 74 1.81 -9.13 5.60
N MET A 75 1.99 -10.43 5.35
CA MET A 75 2.46 -10.98 4.06
C MET A 75 1.32 -11.21 3.03
N ALA A 76 0.15 -10.57 3.23
CA ALA A 76 -0.97 -10.72 2.31
C ALA A 76 -0.70 -9.98 1.00
N SER A 77 -0.98 -10.64 -0.14
CA SER A 77 -0.64 -10.11 -1.46
C SER A 77 -1.75 -10.37 -2.48
N LEU A 78 -1.84 -9.52 -3.50
CA LEU A 78 -2.69 -9.77 -4.67
C LEU A 78 -2.09 -10.83 -5.62
N ILE A 79 -0.88 -11.31 -5.36
CA ILE A 79 -0.17 -12.28 -6.19
C ILE A 79 -0.31 -13.68 -5.57
N ALA A 80 -1.03 -14.57 -6.27
CA ALA A 80 -1.44 -15.92 -5.81
C ALA A 80 -0.32 -16.82 -5.24
N GLN A 81 0.94 -16.59 -5.64
CA GLN A 81 2.09 -17.39 -5.24
C GLN A 81 3.20 -16.58 -4.59
N HIS A 82 2.92 -15.35 -4.15
CA HIS A 82 3.88 -14.45 -3.53
C HIS A 82 4.66 -15.13 -2.39
N HIS A 83 3.90 -15.70 -1.45
CA HIS A 83 4.37 -16.43 -0.28
C HIS A 83 5.47 -17.48 -0.60
N ARG A 84 5.31 -18.27 -1.68
CA ARG A 84 6.31 -19.29 -2.09
C ARG A 84 7.59 -18.70 -2.63
N ARG A 85 7.47 -17.59 -3.37
CA ARG A 85 8.59 -16.96 -4.07
C ARG A 85 9.61 -16.38 -3.09
N PHE A 86 9.14 -15.91 -1.93
CA PHE A 86 9.96 -15.24 -0.94
C PHE A 86 10.19 -16.07 0.34
N GLY A 87 9.99 -17.39 0.22
CA GLY A 87 10.47 -18.34 1.21
C GLY A 87 9.56 -18.48 2.43
N SER A 88 8.32 -18.00 2.40
CA SER A 88 7.38 -18.38 3.43
C SER A 88 7.04 -19.86 3.25
N GLY A 89 7.32 -20.65 4.28
CA GLY A 89 6.93 -22.06 4.35
C GLY A 89 5.44 -22.25 4.60
N ALA A 90 4.62 -21.25 4.21
CA ALA A 90 3.21 -21.19 4.52
C ALA A 90 2.52 -22.45 3.98
N LYS A 91 1.92 -23.21 4.89
CA LYS A 91 1.28 -24.49 4.54
C LYS A 91 -0.10 -24.28 3.95
N GLU A 92 -0.73 -23.16 4.29
CA GLU A 92 -2.06 -22.79 3.86
C GLU A 92 -2.09 -21.33 3.38
N VAL A 93 -2.90 -21.08 2.36
CA VAL A 93 -3.15 -19.76 1.80
C VAL A 93 -4.64 -19.64 1.58
N ARG A 94 -5.24 -18.61 2.17
CA ARG A 94 -6.65 -18.30 2.00
C ARG A 94 -6.82 -17.30 0.86
N GLU A 95 -7.85 -17.50 0.06
CA GLU A 95 -8.31 -16.52 -0.92
C GLU A 95 -9.46 -15.73 -0.31
N LEU A 96 -9.33 -14.42 -0.24
CA LEU A 96 -10.36 -13.49 0.20
C LEU A 96 -10.75 -12.58 -0.97
N GLU A 97 -12.04 -12.30 -1.12
CA GLU A 97 -12.51 -11.23 -1.98
C GLU A 97 -12.52 -9.92 -1.18
N VAL A 98 -11.80 -8.91 -1.66
CA VAL A 98 -11.70 -7.60 -1.01
C VAL A 98 -12.05 -6.49 -1.99
N PRO A 99 -12.64 -5.37 -1.52
CA PRO A 99 -12.82 -4.19 -2.35
C PRO A 99 -11.49 -3.73 -2.94
N SER A 100 -11.53 -3.22 -4.17
CA SER A 100 -10.39 -2.58 -4.82
C SER A 100 -10.70 -1.15 -5.25
N VAL A 101 -9.66 -0.33 -5.24
CA VAL A 101 -9.68 1.02 -5.80
C VAL A 101 -8.48 1.21 -6.72
N SER A 102 -8.71 1.89 -7.83
CA SER A 102 -7.66 2.28 -8.76
C SER A 102 -6.97 3.56 -8.30
N VAL A 103 -5.72 3.75 -8.72
CA VAL A 103 -5.01 5.02 -8.50
C VAL A 103 -5.79 6.19 -9.11
N SER A 104 -6.42 5.99 -10.28
CA SER A 104 -7.24 7.04 -10.90
C SER A 104 -8.41 7.51 -10.01
N SER A 105 -8.98 6.63 -9.21
CA SER A 105 -10.03 6.96 -8.25
C SER A 105 -9.47 7.54 -6.95
N LEU A 106 -8.34 7.03 -6.47
CA LEU A 106 -7.63 7.60 -5.31
C LEU A 106 -7.20 9.04 -5.54
N VAL A 107 -6.66 9.36 -6.73
CA VAL A 107 -6.15 10.70 -7.03
C VAL A 107 -7.25 11.75 -6.96
N LYS A 108 -8.51 11.39 -7.24
CA LYS A 108 -9.66 12.28 -7.10
C LYS A 108 -9.94 12.66 -5.64
N LEU A 109 -9.53 11.84 -4.68
CA LEU A 109 -9.69 12.13 -3.25
C LEU A 109 -8.77 13.26 -2.78
N PHE A 110 -7.68 13.54 -3.51
CA PHE A 110 -6.78 14.64 -3.18
C PHE A 110 -7.29 15.99 -3.67
N ASP A 111 -8.32 16.05 -4.54
CA ASP A 111 -8.88 17.30 -5.08
C ASP A 111 -7.82 18.30 -5.62
N GLY A 112 -6.77 17.78 -6.26
CA GLY A 112 -5.66 18.59 -6.77
C GLY A 112 -4.62 19.00 -5.72
N GLU A 113 -4.78 18.61 -4.46
CA GLU A 113 -3.74 18.73 -3.45
C GLU A 113 -2.54 17.86 -3.78
N ARG A 114 -1.36 18.37 -3.37
CA ARG A 114 -0.09 17.70 -3.59
C ARG A 114 0.08 16.52 -2.64
N LEU A 115 0.48 15.37 -3.19
CA LEU A 115 0.86 14.21 -2.39
C LEU A 115 2.31 14.32 -1.92
N HIS A 116 2.53 14.72 -0.67
CA HIS A 116 3.89 14.91 -0.14
C HIS A 116 4.67 13.61 0.10
N LEU A 117 4.00 12.57 0.60
CA LEU A 117 4.61 11.27 0.87
C LEU A 117 3.66 10.16 0.44
N LEU A 118 4.20 9.20 -0.29
CA LEU A 118 3.57 7.92 -0.62
C LEU A 118 4.38 6.78 0.00
N GLN A 119 3.73 6.04 0.89
CA GLN A 119 4.20 4.78 1.47
C GLN A 119 3.49 3.62 0.78
N VAL A 120 4.23 2.62 0.30
CA VAL A 120 3.67 1.40 -0.30
C VAL A 120 4.35 0.17 0.30
N ASP A 121 3.54 -0.70 0.90
CA ASP A 121 3.97 -2.00 1.39
C ASP A 121 2.88 -3.03 1.09
N THR A 122 2.96 -3.64 -0.10
CA THR A 122 1.87 -4.47 -0.64
C THR A 122 2.33 -5.85 -1.06
N GLU A 123 3.49 -6.27 -0.55
CA GLU A 123 4.01 -7.63 -0.71
C GLU A 123 4.02 -8.03 -2.20
N GLY A 124 4.65 -7.18 -3.02
CA GLY A 124 4.95 -7.47 -4.43
C GLY A 124 4.19 -6.65 -5.46
N MET A 125 3.19 -5.84 -5.08
CA MET A 125 2.50 -4.91 -6.00
C MET A 125 3.14 -3.52 -6.06
N ASP A 126 4.21 -3.30 -5.30
CA ASP A 126 4.77 -1.99 -5.00
C ASP A 126 5.20 -1.23 -6.25
N TYR A 127 5.97 -1.87 -7.14
CA TYR A 127 6.39 -1.23 -8.39
C TYR A 127 5.20 -0.88 -9.30
N GLN A 128 4.20 -1.77 -9.38
CA GLN A 128 3.05 -1.56 -10.24
C GLN A 128 2.19 -0.41 -9.73
N ILE A 129 2.02 -0.29 -8.41
CA ILE A 129 1.34 0.82 -7.76
C ILE A 129 2.09 2.13 -8.03
N LEU A 130 3.41 2.17 -7.82
CA LEU A 130 4.23 3.33 -8.16
C LEU A 130 4.00 3.74 -9.61
N LYS A 131 4.14 2.79 -10.55
CA LYS A 131 3.93 3.06 -11.98
C LYS A 131 2.56 3.68 -12.25
N TRP A 132 1.49 3.21 -11.61
CA TRP A 132 0.16 3.78 -11.77
C TRP A 132 0.04 5.22 -11.25
N PHE A 133 0.76 5.60 -10.19
CA PHE A 133 0.83 7.00 -9.74
C PHE A 133 1.53 7.89 -10.77
N PHE A 134 2.67 7.45 -11.28
CA PHE A 134 3.40 8.19 -12.32
C PHE A 134 2.59 8.29 -13.63
N ASP A 135 1.94 7.22 -14.07
CA ASP A 135 1.05 7.23 -15.25
C ASP A 135 -0.13 8.19 -15.07
N ALA A 136 -0.58 8.42 -13.83
CA ALA A 136 -1.63 9.36 -13.47
C ALA A 136 -1.13 10.81 -13.30
N GLY A 137 0.17 11.07 -13.53
CA GLY A 137 0.78 12.39 -13.37
C GLY A 137 0.95 12.81 -11.92
N VAL A 138 0.94 11.86 -10.98
CA VAL A 138 1.15 12.12 -9.55
C VAL A 138 2.54 11.67 -9.16
N GLU A 139 3.39 12.65 -8.85
CA GLU A 139 4.79 12.47 -8.45
C GLU A 139 4.98 12.94 -7.01
N PRO A 140 4.99 12.02 -6.02
CA PRO A 140 5.08 12.38 -4.61
C PRO A 140 6.48 12.81 -4.19
N ASP A 141 6.63 13.87 -3.39
CA ASP A 141 7.97 14.40 -3.03
C ASP A 141 8.89 13.37 -2.36
N VAL A 142 8.28 12.51 -1.55
CA VAL A 142 8.95 11.40 -0.87
C VAL A 142 8.23 10.11 -1.20
N LEU A 143 9.00 9.13 -1.66
CA LEU A 143 8.56 7.77 -1.94
C LEU A 143 9.27 6.84 -0.98
N ASN A 144 8.51 6.08 -0.19
CA ASN A 144 9.02 4.95 0.56
C ASN A 144 8.22 3.71 0.18
N PHE A 145 8.90 2.67 -0.28
CA PHE A 145 8.23 1.46 -0.73
C PHE A 145 9.10 0.24 -0.53
N GLU A 146 8.45 -0.90 -0.34
CA GLU A 146 9.16 -2.15 -0.17
C GLU A 146 9.72 -2.64 -1.51
N SER A 147 11.02 -2.97 -1.55
CA SER A 147 11.67 -3.54 -2.74
C SER A 147 12.12 -4.99 -2.56
N LEU A 148 11.93 -5.56 -1.35
CA LEU A 148 12.30 -6.93 -1.03
C LEU A 148 11.53 -7.94 -1.89
N HIS A 149 10.27 -7.65 -2.15
CA HIS A 149 9.34 -8.50 -2.86
C HIS A 149 9.25 -8.25 -4.37
N LEU A 150 10.06 -7.31 -4.87
CA LEU A 150 10.16 -7.04 -6.31
C LEU A 150 11.08 -8.05 -7.01
N SER A 151 10.70 -8.46 -8.21
CA SER A 151 11.59 -9.17 -9.12
C SER A 151 12.80 -8.33 -9.50
N ARG A 152 13.85 -8.97 -10.01
CA ARG A 152 15.02 -8.25 -10.55
C ARG A 152 14.64 -7.23 -11.62
N THR A 153 13.67 -7.58 -12.48
CA THR A 153 13.18 -6.70 -13.54
C THR A 153 12.43 -5.50 -12.96
N GLU A 154 11.55 -5.72 -11.99
CA GLU A 154 10.79 -4.64 -11.33
C GLU A 154 11.70 -3.71 -10.52
N ARG A 155 12.73 -4.24 -9.85
CA ARG A 155 13.74 -3.41 -9.17
C ARG A 155 14.53 -2.54 -10.16
N LEU A 156 14.86 -3.08 -11.33
CA LEU A 156 15.56 -2.30 -12.34
C LEU A 156 14.62 -1.22 -12.92
N ALA A 157 13.39 -1.59 -13.21
CA ALA A 157 12.38 -0.70 -13.76
C ALA A 157 11.98 0.41 -12.77
N SER A 158 11.87 0.11 -11.47
CA SER A 158 11.62 1.10 -10.42
C SER A 158 12.77 2.11 -10.36
N ARG A 159 14.02 1.65 -10.33
CA ARG A 159 15.20 2.54 -10.35
C ARG A 159 15.26 3.42 -11.60
N GLN A 160 14.94 2.86 -12.77
CA GLN A 160 14.90 3.62 -14.01
C GLN A 160 13.82 4.70 -14.00
N LEU A 161 12.61 4.35 -13.55
CA LEU A 161 11.50 5.28 -13.39
C LEU A 161 11.88 6.42 -12.44
N LEU A 162 12.37 6.08 -11.24
CA LEU A 162 12.73 7.07 -10.21
C LEU A 162 13.86 8.00 -10.68
N ASN A 163 14.91 7.48 -11.30
CA ASN A 163 15.99 8.30 -11.86
C ASN A 163 15.49 9.24 -12.97
N ALA A 164 14.63 8.74 -13.86
CA ALA A 164 14.09 9.53 -14.97
C ALA A 164 13.18 10.67 -14.47
N SER A 165 12.52 10.45 -13.33
CA SER A 165 11.70 11.45 -12.65
C SER A 165 12.48 12.31 -11.65
N GLY A 166 13.81 12.18 -11.57
CA GLY A 166 14.66 13.06 -10.76
C GLY A 166 14.69 12.75 -9.26
N TYR A 167 14.30 11.54 -8.85
CA TYR A 167 14.43 11.06 -7.48
C TYR A 167 15.85 10.56 -7.21
N TRP A 168 16.27 10.68 -5.95
CA TRP A 168 17.57 10.25 -5.44
C TRP A 168 17.36 9.47 -4.14
N TRP A 169 18.15 8.43 -3.90
CA TRP A 169 18.04 7.55 -2.73
C TRP A 169 19.40 6.99 -2.30
#